data_AF-A0A0A6URC1-F1
#
_entry.id   AF-A0A0A6URC1-F1
#
_cell.length_a   1.000
_cell.length_b   1.000
_cell.length_c   1.000
_cell.angle_alpha   90.00
_cell.angle_beta   90.00
_cell.angle_gamma   90.00
#
_symmetry.space_group_name_H-M   'P 1'
#
loop_
_entity.id
_entity.type
_entity.pdbx_description
1 polymer ?
#
loop_
_entity_poly.entity_id
_entity_poly.type
_entity_poly.pdbx_seq_one_letter_code
_entity_poly.pdbx_strand_id
1 'polypeptide(L)'
;MLILSLLILVLAAACVLAVRGVRADVSAETESLTVPEALFAPESLEGVLCAQLMDGEITRRQYLRSMAGIAARDEERHPLVVPGHED
;
A
#
# COMPACT_ATOMS: atom_id res chain seq x y z
N MET A 1 19.53 -45.47 12.17
CA MET A 1 18.80 -44.60 11.22
C MET A 1 17.56 -43.99 11.85
N LEU A 2 16.63 -44.79 12.38
CA LEU A 2 15.39 -44.33 13.04
C LEU A 2 15.60 -43.38 14.24
N ILE A 3 16.59 -43.70 15.09
CA ILE A 3 16.94 -42.87 16.26
C ILE A 3 17.52 -41.51 15.82
N LEU A 4 18.32 -41.53 14.75
CA LEU A 4 18.99 -40.34 14.21
C LEU A 4 17.97 -39.42 13.51
N SER A 5 17.01 -39.99 12.79
CA SER A 5 15.88 -39.23 12.22
C SER A 5 14.97 -38.64 13.29
N LEU A 6 14.72 -39.35 14.39
CA LEU A 6 13.93 -38.83 15.52
C LEU A 6 14.60 -37.63 16.18
N LEU A 7 15.92 -37.70 16.42
CA LEU A 7 16.70 -36.59 16.97
C LEU A 7 16.65 -35.35 16.07
N ILE A 8 16.81 -35.53 14.76
CA ILE A 8 16.73 -34.42 13.79
C ILE A 8 15.33 -33.78 13.80
N LEU A 9 14.27 -34.60 13.85
CA LEU A 9 12.89 -34.11 13.89
C LEU A 9 12.62 -33.28 15.15
N VAL A 10 13.08 -33.75 16.31
CA VAL A 10 12.91 -33.05 17.59
C VAL A 10 13.69 -31.73 17.58
N LEU A 11 14.92 -31.73 17.07
CA LEU A 11 15.73 -30.51 16.95
C LEU A 11 15.08 -29.49 16.01
N ALA A 12 14.58 -29.93 14.85
CA ALA A 12 13.88 -29.07 13.90
C ALA A 12 12.60 -28.48 14.51
N ALA A 13 11.82 -29.28 15.23
CA ALA A 13 10.63 -28.81 15.92
C ALA A 13 10.96 -27.76 17.00
N ALA A 14 12.02 -27.99 17.78
CA ALA A 14 12.49 -27.03 18.79
C ALA A 14 12.95 -25.71 18.16
N CYS A 15 13.69 -25.77 17.05
CA CYS A 15 14.09 -24.58 16.30
C CYS A 15 12.87 -23.80 15.76
N VAL A 16 11.86 -24.49 15.23
CA VAL A 16 10.62 -23.85 14.75
C VAL A 16 9.86 -23.19 15.90
N LEU A 17 9.73 -23.85 17.04
CA LEU A 17 9.07 -23.30 18.24
C LEU A 17 9.79 -22.06 18.76
N ALA A 18 11.12 -22.08 18.84
CA ALA A 18 11.93 -20.93 19.26
C ALA A 18 11.76 -19.73 18.32
N VAL A 19 11.79 -19.95 17.00
CA VAL A 19 11.58 -18.89 16.00
C VAL A 19 10.16 -18.33 16.06
N ARG A 20 9.15 -19.17 16.30
CA ARG A 20 7.75 -18.72 16.46
C ARG A 20 7.54 -17.92 17.73
N GLY A 21 8.18 -18.29 18.84
CA GLY A 21 8.15 -17.54 20.10
C GLY A 21 8.71 -16.13 19.92
N VAL A 22 9.91 -16.00 19.33
CA VAL A 22 10.54 -14.69 19.05
C VAL A 22 9.66 -13.82 18.13
N ARG A 23 9.04 -14.40 17.09
CA ARG A 23 8.10 -13.65 16.24
C ARG A 23 6.84 -13.20 16.97
N ALA A 24 6.33 -14.01 17.91
CA ALA A 24 5.16 -13.66 18.70
C ALA A 24 5.47 -12.51 19.66
N ASP A 25 6.64 -12.51 20.30
CA ASP A 25 7.07 -11.43 21.19
C ASP A 25 7.29 -10.12 20.42
N VAL A 26 7.95 -10.16 19.24
CA VAL A 26 8.11 -8.97 18.37
C VAL A 26 6.76 -8.43 17.91
N SER A 27 5.79 -9.32 17.64
CA SER A 27 4.43 -8.93 17.28
C SER A 27 3.60 -8.40 18.47
N ALA A 28 3.98 -8.72 19.71
CA ALA A 28 3.34 -8.23 20.92
C ALA A 28 3.92 -6.89 21.37
N GLU A 29 5.21 -6.63 21.12
CA GLU A 29 5.86 -5.34 21.38
C GLU A 29 5.57 -4.27 20.31
N THR A 30 5.04 -4.68 19.16
CA THR A 30 4.33 -3.77 18.28
C THR A 30 2.92 -3.58 18.83
N GLU A 31 2.80 -2.77 19.88
CA GLU A 31 1.52 -2.16 20.24
C GLU A 31 0.97 -1.53 18.96
N SER A 32 -0.03 -2.19 18.38
CA SER A 32 -0.60 -1.78 17.11
C SER A 32 -1.28 -0.44 17.38
N LEU A 33 -0.59 0.64 17.06
CA LEU A 33 -1.20 1.96 16.98
C LEU A 33 -2.34 1.81 15.98
N THR A 34 -3.56 1.67 16.49
CA THR A 34 -4.77 1.67 15.68
C THR A 34 -4.91 3.06 15.10
N VAL A 35 -4.29 3.25 13.93
CA VAL A 35 -4.45 4.45 13.13
C VAL A 35 -5.87 4.40 12.56
N PRO A 36 -6.72 5.40 12.82
CA PRO A 36 -8.07 5.43 12.28
C PRO A 36 -8.06 5.26 10.75
N GLU A 37 -8.87 4.34 10.25
CA GLU A 37 -8.97 4.03 8.82
C GLU A 37 -9.38 5.26 7.99
N ALA A 38 -10.12 6.18 8.61
CA ALA A 38 -10.48 7.47 8.05
C ALA A 38 -9.28 8.34 7.60
N LEU A 39 -8.09 8.14 8.19
CA LEU A 39 -6.87 8.86 7.78
C LEU A 39 -6.32 8.41 6.42
N PHE A 40 -6.79 7.27 5.91
CA PHE A 40 -6.39 6.73 4.61
C PHE A 40 -7.47 6.95 3.54
N ALA A 41 -8.58 7.60 3.89
CA ALA A 41 -9.62 7.95 2.93
C ALA A 41 -9.08 9.02 1.95
N PRO A 42 -9.25 8.86 0.63
CA PRO A 42 -8.80 9.86 -0.33
C PRO A 42 -9.58 11.17 -0.16
N GLU A 43 -8.88 12.29 -0.04
CA GLU A 43 -9.48 13.63 0.09
C GLU A 43 -9.68 14.34 -1.25
N SER A 44 -9.20 13.74 -2.34
CA SER A 44 -9.30 14.30 -3.68
C SER A 44 -9.76 13.27 -4.70
N LEU A 45 -10.30 13.74 -5.81
CA LEU A 45 -10.73 12.87 -6.91
C LEU A 45 -9.54 12.13 -7.52
N GLU A 46 -8.39 12.79 -7.64
CA GLU A 46 -7.12 12.20 -8.08
C GLU A 46 -6.69 11.07 -7.15
N GLY A 47 -6.85 11.28 -5.84
CA GLY A 47 -6.58 10.26 -4.82
C GLY A 47 -7.50 9.04 -4.95
N VAL A 48 -8.81 9.26 -5.18
CA VAL A 48 -9.77 8.18 -5.45
C VAL A 48 -9.35 7.38 -6.68
N LEU A 49 -9.00 8.05 -7.79
CA LEU A 49 -8.56 7.38 -9.01
C LEU A 49 -7.27 6.56 -8.81
N CYS A 50 -6.34 7.04 -7.97
CA CYS A 50 -5.16 6.29 -7.60
C CYS A 50 -5.50 5.04 -6.78
N ALA A 51 -6.37 5.15 -5.77
CA ALA A 51 -6.83 4.00 -4.97
C ALA A 51 -7.47 2.93 -5.87
N GLN A 52 -8.41 3.32 -6.73
CA GLN A 52 -9.07 2.42 -7.69
C GLN A 52 -8.09 1.74 -8.66
N LEU A 53 -7.02 2.43 -9.07
CA LEU A 53 -5.99 1.83 -9.92
C LEU A 53 -5.15 0.81 -9.15
N MET A 54 -4.77 1.12 -7.90
CA MET A 54 -4.00 0.21 -7.04
C MET A 54 -4.79 -1.05 -6.69
N ASP A 55 -6.09 -0.89 -6.43
CA ASP A 55 -7.01 -2.00 -6.14
C ASP A 55 -7.43 -2.78 -7.40
N GLY A 56 -7.07 -2.29 -8.59
CA GLY A 56 -7.35 -2.93 -9.87
C GLY A 56 -8.79 -2.77 -10.36
N GLU A 57 -9.58 -1.91 -9.71
CA GLU A 57 -10.96 -1.57 -10.11
C GLU A 57 -11.00 -0.86 -11.46
N ILE A 58 -9.95 -0.08 -11.76
CA ILE A 58 -9.75 0.57 -13.06
C ILE A 58 -8.44 0.17 -13.71
N THR A 59 -8.44 0.16 -15.03
CA THR A 59 -7.25 -0.05 -15.83
C THR A 59 -6.40 1.22 -15.90
N ARG A 60 -5.09 1.06 -16.16
CA ARG A 60 -4.18 2.19 -16.43
C ARG A 60 -4.70 3.14 -17.52
N ARG A 61 -5.36 2.60 -18.56
CA ARG A 61 -5.92 3.42 -19.65
C ARG A 61 -7.10 4.26 -19.16
N GLN A 62 -7.96 3.72 -18.31
CA GLN A 62 -9.07 4.47 -17.70
C GLN A 62 -8.54 5.56 -16.78
N TYR A 63 -7.57 5.25 -15.92
CA TYR A 63 -6.91 6.24 -15.05
C TYR A 63 -6.37 7.44 -15.85
N LEU A 64 -5.57 7.18 -16.90
CA LEU A 64 -4.97 8.24 -17.71
C LEU A 64 -6.03 9.10 -18.42
N ARG A 65 -7.09 8.48 -18.95
CA ARG A 65 -8.20 9.21 -19.58
C ARG A 65 -8.92 10.10 -18.56
N SER A 66 -9.18 9.60 -17.37
CA SER A 66 -9.84 10.36 -16.30
C SER A 66 -8.97 11.53 -15.83
N MET A 67 -7.68 11.30 -15.60
CA MET A 67 -6.73 12.36 -15.24
C MET A 67 -6.63 13.45 -16.32
N ALA A 68 -6.60 13.07 -17.60
CA ALA A 68 -6.61 14.05 -18.70
C ALA A 68 -7.89 14.91 -18.69
N GLY A 69 -9.03 14.30 -18.37
CA GLY A 69 -10.29 15.03 -18.22
C GLY A 69 -10.32 15.99 -17.02
N ILE A 70 -9.65 15.64 -15.92
CA ILE A 70 -9.47 16.56 -14.78
C ILE A 70 -8.60 17.74 -15.21
N ALA A 71 -7.42 17.47 -15.79
CA ALA A 71 -6.49 18.51 -16.23
C ALA A 71 -7.13 19.46 -17.24
N ALA A 72 -7.90 18.96 -18.20
CA ALA A 72 -8.60 19.80 -19.18
C ALA A 72 -9.61 20.76 -18.53
N ARG A 73 -10.34 20.30 -17.50
CA ARG A 73 -11.27 21.15 -16.76
C ARG A 73 -10.54 22.14 -15.84
N ASP A 74 -9.39 21.75 -15.32
CA ASP A 74 -8.58 22.63 -14.50
C ASP A 74 -7.98 23.76 -15.32
N GLU A 75 -7.47 23.47 -16.52
CA GLU A 75 -7.00 24.49 -17.47
C GLU A 75 -8.11 25.49 -17.84
N GLU A 76 -9.34 25.01 -18.04
CA GLU A 76 -10.49 25.88 -18.33
C GLU A 76 -10.85 26.79 -17.14
N ARG A 77 -10.71 26.31 -15.90
CA ARG A 77 -11.06 27.05 -14.68
C ARG A 77 -9.94 27.94 -14.16
N HIS A 78 -8.70 27.48 -14.28
CA HIS A 78 -7.49 28.05 -13.71
C HIS A 78 -6.38 28.03 -14.76
N PRO A 79 -6.53 28.78 -15.87
CA PRO A 79 -5.53 28.79 -16.93
C PRO A 79 -4.18 29.25 -16.40
N LEU A 80 -3.13 28.49 -16.71
CA LEU A 80 -1.78 28.82 -16.28
C LEU A 80 -1.20 29.87 -17.23
N VAL A 81 -1.15 31.11 -16.76
CA VAL A 81 -0.49 32.21 -17.50
C VAL A 81 1.01 32.14 -17.24
N VAL A 82 1.80 32.02 -18.31
CA VAL A 82 3.26 32.14 -18.22
C VAL A 82 3.63 33.63 -18.07
N PRO A 83 4.25 34.05 -16.95
CA PRO A 83 4.61 35.46 -16.78
C PRO A 83 5.62 35.91 -17.84
N GLY A 84 5.33 36.98 -18.56
CA GLY A 84 6.24 37.59 -19.56
C GLY A 84 6.07 37.11 -21.00
N HIS A 85 5.02 36.35 -21.31
CA HIS A 85 4.55 36.18 -22.69
C HIS A 85 3.48 37.25 -22.96
N GLU A 86 3.87 38.32 -23.64
CA GLU A 86 2.93 39.24 -24.29
C GLU A 86 2.68 38.68 -25.70
N ASP A 87 1.41 38.51 -26.08
CA ASP A 87 1.00 38.09 -27.45
C ASP A 87 1.44 39.09 -28.53
#